data_AF-A0A1U8P5U7-F1
#
_entry.id   AF-A0A1U8P5U7-F1
#
_cell.length_a   1.000
_cell.length_b   1.000
_cell.length_c   1.000
_cell.angle_alpha   90.00
_cell.angle_beta   90.00
_cell.angle_gamma   90.00
#
_symmetry.space_group_name_H-M   'P 1'
#
loop_
_entity.id
_entity.type
_entity.pdbx_description
1 polymer ?
#
loop_
_entity_poly.entity_id
_entity_poly.type
_entity_poly.pdbx_seq_one_letter_code
_entity_poly.pdbx_strand_id
1 'polypeptide(L)'
;MSGGIQDVRAEDIYVKRLSLHTIKWVFWMTGNYKHADNHYDSNALPVIQGINYKDIVVHNVSMAARLEGIEGDPFTQICIANVTIGMAAKAKKVPWTYTDVEGITSGVSPRPCDLLPDQGQKKITACDFPAEPLSINRVVLKNCTYRVNHM
;
A
#
# COMPACT_ATOMS: atom_id res chain seq x y z
N MET A 1 2.93 16.49 -33.47
CA MET A 1 3.55 15.86 -32.29
C MET A 1 2.47 15.75 -31.23
N SER A 2 1.81 14.60 -31.09
CA SER A 2 0.84 14.38 -30.02
C SER A 2 1.62 14.17 -28.73
N GLY A 3 1.77 15.22 -27.93
CA GLY A 3 2.34 15.15 -26.59
C GLY A 3 1.38 14.41 -25.68
N GLY A 4 1.53 13.08 -25.59
CA GLY A 4 0.92 12.28 -24.53
C GLY A 4 1.73 12.41 -23.25
N ILE A 5 1.10 12.19 -22.10
CA ILE A 5 1.82 12.02 -20.84
C ILE A 5 2.66 10.76 -20.99
N GLN A 6 3.97 10.94 -20.92
CA GLN A 6 4.96 9.88 -20.86
C GLN A 6 5.61 10.00 -19.48
N ASP A 7 6.01 8.87 -18.90
CA ASP A 7 6.69 8.83 -17.60
C ASP A 7 5.78 9.00 -16.36
N VAL A 8 4.76 8.15 -16.22
CA VAL A 8 3.95 8.07 -15.00
C VAL A 8 4.68 7.22 -13.96
N ARG A 9 4.91 7.78 -12.77
CA ARG A 9 5.69 7.12 -11.71
C ARG A 9 5.04 7.28 -10.35
N ALA A 10 5.08 6.22 -9.55
CA ALA A 10 4.84 6.27 -8.12
C ALA A 10 5.97 5.50 -7.43
N GLU A 11 6.89 6.25 -6.83
CA GLU A 11 8.13 5.72 -6.30
C GLU A 11 8.38 6.28 -4.89
N ASP A 12 9.14 5.54 -4.08
CA ASP A 12 9.62 5.98 -2.77
C ASP A 12 8.49 6.46 -1.83
N ILE A 13 7.46 5.61 -1.72
CA ILE A 13 6.29 5.88 -0.86
C ILE A 13 6.51 5.20 0.49
N TYR A 14 6.43 5.98 1.56
CA TYR A 14 6.70 5.53 2.92
C TYR A 14 5.50 5.75 3.84
N VAL A 15 4.95 4.68 4.38
CA VAL A 15 3.85 4.72 5.36
C VAL A 15 4.31 4.09 6.65
N LYS A 16 4.32 4.87 7.73
CA LYS A 16 4.83 4.42 9.04
C LYS A 16 3.94 4.85 10.19
N ARG A 17 3.84 4.00 11.23
CA ARG A 17 3.10 4.29 12.48
C ARG A 17 1.63 4.62 12.21
N LEU A 18 0.98 3.79 11.43
CA LEU A 18 -0.43 3.92 11.12
C LEU A 18 -1.25 3.06 12.08
N SER A 19 -2.23 3.67 12.76
CA SER A 19 -3.20 2.97 13.60
C SER A 19 -4.61 3.27 13.09
N LEU A 20 -5.34 2.25 12.67
CA LEU A 20 -6.68 2.40 12.09
C LEU A 20 -7.67 1.41 12.72
N HIS A 21 -8.95 1.77 12.68
CA HIS A 21 -10.02 0.91 13.16
C HIS A 21 -11.19 0.97 12.17
N THR A 22 -11.74 -0.20 11.80
CA THR A 22 -12.83 -0.35 10.83
C THR A 22 -12.47 0.19 9.45
N ILE A 23 -11.74 -0.62 8.67
CA ILE A 23 -11.45 -0.31 7.26
C ILE A 23 -11.73 -1.51 6.37
N LYS A 24 -12.07 -1.25 5.10
CA LYS A 24 -12.32 -2.31 4.14
C LYS A 24 -11.03 -3.00 3.70
N TRP A 25 -9.97 -2.24 3.39
CA TRP A 25 -8.69 -2.71 2.88
C TRP A 25 -7.55 -2.01 3.64
N VAL A 26 -6.54 -2.75 4.12
CA VAL A 26 -5.35 -2.11 4.70
C VAL A 26 -4.42 -1.66 3.58
N PHE A 27 -4.12 -2.58 2.65
CA PHE A 27 -3.32 -2.28 1.46
C PHE A 27 -4.18 -2.49 0.21
N TRP A 28 -4.38 -1.44 -0.58
CA TRP A 28 -5.09 -1.54 -1.85
C TRP A 28 -4.32 -0.80 -2.93
N MET A 29 -3.84 -1.57 -3.91
CA MET A 29 -3.12 -1.09 -5.08
C MET A 29 -3.65 -1.85 -6.29
N THR A 30 -3.97 -1.16 -7.37
CA THR A 30 -4.47 -1.80 -8.59
C THR A 30 -4.01 -1.10 -9.87
N GLY A 31 -3.50 -1.89 -10.82
CA GLY A 31 -3.22 -1.48 -12.19
C GLY A 31 -4.38 -1.72 -13.16
N ASN A 32 -5.45 -2.40 -12.73
CA ASN A 32 -6.55 -2.84 -13.62
C ASN A 32 -7.61 -1.79 -13.93
N TYR A 33 -7.28 -0.50 -13.85
CA TYR A 33 -8.21 0.57 -14.17
C TYR A 33 -8.25 0.83 -15.68
N LYS A 34 -9.46 0.94 -16.23
CA LYS A 34 -9.64 1.28 -17.65
C LYS A 34 -9.55 2.77 -17.85
N HIS A 35 -8.91 3.19 -18.94
CA HIS A 35 -8.97 4.57 -19.40
C HIS A 35 -10.40 4.95 -19.81
N ALA A 36 -10.76 6.20 -19.55
CA ALA A 36 -12.09 6.74 -19.85
C ALA A 36 -12.34 6.93 -21.36
N ASP A 37 -11.26 6.99 -22.15
CA ASP A 37 -11.28 7.11 -23.60
C ASP A 37 -10.28 6.13 -24.25
N ASN A 38 -10.27 6.11 -25.59
CA ASN A 38 -9.42 5.23 -26.39
C ASN A 38 -8.21 5.96 -27.02
N HIS A 39 -7.88 7.17 -26.55
CA HIS A 39 -6.79 7.98 -27.12
C HIS A 39 -5.48 7.86 -26.32
N TYR A 40 -5.46 7.02 -25.29
CA TYR A 40 -4.26 6.69 -24.54
C TYR A 40 -3.35 5.72 -25.30
N ASP A 41 -2.05 5.78 -24.99
CA ASP A 41 -1.10 4.77 -25.44
C ASP A 41 -1.16 3.57 -24.48
N SER A 42 -1.64 2.42 -24.96
CA SER A 42 -1.74 1.21 -24.15
C SER A 42 -0.39 0.61 -23.76
N ASN A 43 0.72 1.08 -24.36
CA ASN A 43 2.07 0.64 -24.03
C ASN A 43 2.79 1.60 -23.06
N ALA A 44 2.18 2.73 -22.72
CA ALA A 44 2.74 3.68 -21.76
C ALA A 44 2.48 3.20 -20.32
N LEU A 45 3.21 2.17 -19.91
CA LEU A 45 3.08 1.56 -18.58
C LEU A 45 3.80 2.39 -17.50
N PRO A 46 3.21 2.51 -16.29
CA PRO A 46 3.78 3.30 -15.21
C PRO A 46 4.90 2.57 -14.46
N VAL A 47 5.84 3.29 -13.87
CA VAL A 47 6.79 2.69 -12.92
C VAL A 47 6.22 2.78 -11.51
N ILE A 48 5.88 1.63 -10.92
CA ILE A 48 5.36 1.53 -9.55
C ILE A 48 6.33 0.68 -8.72
N GLN A 49 7.13 1.32 -7.88
CA GLN A 49 8.12 0.65 -7.06
C GLN A 49 8.44 1.37 -5.75
N GLY A 50 9.17 0.73 -4.85
CA GLY A 50 9.69 1.35 -3.62
C GLY A 50 8.57 1.71 -2.64
N ILE A 51 7.55 0.86 -2.52
CA ILE A 51 6.39 1.10 -1.66
C ILE A 51 6.61 0.42 -0.31
N ASN A 52 6.75 1.21 0.73
CA ASN A 52 7.23 0.78 2.04
C ASN A 52 6.20 1.03 3.15
N TYR A 53 5.83 -0.02 3.87
CA TYR A 53 4.91 0.00 5.00
C TYR A 53 5.59 -0.53 6.25
N LYS A 54 5.52 0.22 7.36
CA LYS A 54 6.14 -0.19 8.62
C LYS A 54 5.38 0.22 9.87
N ASP A 55 5.37 -0.63 10.88
CA ASP A 55 4.78 -0.34 12.20
C ASP A 55 3.30 0.03 12.08
N ILE A 56 2.49 -0.88 11.55
CA ILE A 56 1.06 -0.64 11.28
C ILE A 56 0.20 -1.57 12.13
N VAL A 57 -0.81 -1.03 12.81
CA VAL A 57 -1.81 -1.81 13.55
C VAL A 57 -3.19 -1.41 13.08
N VAL A 58 -3.97 -2.38 12.61
CA VAL A 58 -5.34 -2.13 12.15
C VAL A 58 -6.30 -3.15 12.75
N HIS A 59 -7.47 -2.71 13.18
CA HIS A 59 -8.51 -3.58 13.71
C HIS A 59 -9.81 -3.51 12.90
N ASN A 60 -10.63 -4.55 13.03
CA ASN A 60 -11.93 -4.67 12.37
C ASN A 60 -11.86 -4.54 10.85
N VAL A 61 -10.96 -5.29 10.23
CA VAL A 61 -10.66 -5.23 8.79
C VAL A 61 -11.49 -6.23 7.97
N SER A 62 -12.01 -5.81 6.82
CA SER A 62 -12.73 -6.72 5.92
C SER A 62 -11.80 -7.59 5.05
N MET A 63 -10.72 -6.99 4.53
CA MET A 63 -9.67 -7.58 3.69
C MET A 63 -8.31 -7.01 4.08
N ALA A 64 -7.30 -7.87 4.25
CA ALA A 64 -5.95 -7.43 4.58
C ALA A 64 -5.32 -6.68 3.39
N ALA A 65 -5.31 -7.28 2.20
CA ALA A 65 -4.91 -6.55 1.00
C ALA A 65 -5.57 -7.00 -0.31
N ARG A 66 -5.47 -6.09 -1.28
CA ARG A 66 -5.61 -6.35 -2.70
C ARG A 66 -4.49 -5.62 -3.43
N LEU A 67 -3.51 -6.37 -3.92
CA LEU A 67 -2.34 -5.86 -4.63
C LEU A 67 -2.32 -6.47 -6.02
N GLU A 68 -2.75 -5.70 -7.01
CA GLU A 68 -2.89 -6.18 -8.39
C GLU A 68 -2.06 -5.27 -9.29
N GLY A 69 -0.91 -5.75 -9.75
CA GLY A 69 -0.10 -5.05 -10.76
C GLY A 69 -0.73 -5.09 -12.15
N ILE A 70 0.08 -4.73 -13.15
CA ILE A 70 -0.30 -4.83 -14.56
C ILE A 70 0.33 -6.10 -15.12
N GLU A 71 -0.43 -6.86 -15.92
CA GLU A 71 0.09 -8.07 -16.56
C GLU A 71 1.32 -7.72 -17.43
N GLY A 72 2.45 -8.37 -17.14
CA GLY A 72 3.73 -8.10 -17.81
C GLY A 72 4.50 -6.88 -17.29
N ASP A 73 3.94 -6.13 -16.34
CA ASP A 73 4.57 -4.97 -15.68
C ASP A 73 4.21 -4.96 -14.18
N PRO A 74 4.85 -5.86 -13.39
CA PRO A 74 4.50 -6.05 -12.00
C PRO A 74 4.88 -4.84 -11.15
N PHE A 75 4.13 -4.61 -10.07
CA PHE A 75 4.54 -3.62 -9.06
C PHE A 75 5.63 -4.23 -8.19
N THR A 76 6.80 -3.60 -8.15
CA THR A 76 8.00 -4.20 -7.54
C THR A 76 8.45 -3.47 -6.28
N GLN A 77 9.41 -4.06 -5.56
CA GLN A 77 10.04 -3.46 -4.39
C GLN A 77 9.00 -3.04 -3.31
N ILE A 78 7.94 -3.83 -3.16
CA ILE A 78 6.98 -3.67 -2.07
C ILE A 78 7.63 -4.22 -0.79
N CYS A 79 7.64 -3.44 0.29
CA CYS A 79 8.13 -3.89 1.57
C CYS A 79 7.12 -3.63 2.68
N ILE A 80 6.76 -4.68 3.44
CA ILE A 80 5.80 -4.60 4.54
C ILE A 80 6.43 -5.20 5.81
N ALA A 81 6.68 -4.39 6.82
CA ALA A 81 7.32 -4.83 8.06
C ALA A 81 6.55 -4.44 9.33
N ASN A 82 6.51 -5.33 10.32
CA ASN A 82 5.86 -5.11 11.61
C ASN A 82 4.41 -4.62 11.48
N VAL A 83 3.56 -5.47 10.91
CA VAL A 83 2.16 -5.14 10.63
C VAL A 83 1.24 -6.15 11.31
N THR A 84 0.25 -5.65 12.05
CA THR A 84 -0.79 -6.48 12.68
C THR A 84 -2.17 -6.05 12.21
N ILE A 85 -2.90 -6.98 11.60
CA ILE A 85 -4.24 -6.76 11.05
C ILE A 85 -5.23 -7.67 11.78
N GLY A 86 -6.07 -7.08 12.62
CA GLY A 86 -7.21 -7.73 13.24
C GLY A 86 -8.39 -7.78 12.28
N MET A 87 -8.72 -8.98 11.79
CA MET A 87 -9.84 -9.19 10.88
C MET A 87 -11.20 -9.04 11.59
N ALA A 88 -12.19 -8.49 10.89
CA ALA A 88 -13.57 -8.38 11.36
C ALA A 88 -14.24 -9.76 11.45
N ALA A 89 -15.27 -9.89 12.30
CA ALA A 89 -16.01 -11.16 12.46
C ALA A 89 -16.63 -11.69 11.14
N LYS A 90 -17.01 -10.79 10.22
CA LYS A 90 -17.56 -11.11 8.90
C LYS A 90 -16.56 -10.80 7.77
N ALA A 91 -15.25 -10.90 8.04
CA ALA A 91 -14.22 -10.70 7.04
C ALA A 91 -14.31 -11.73 5.90
N LYS A 92 -13.68 -11.39 4.77
CA LYS A 92 -13.58 -12.31 3.63
C LYS A 92 -12.68 -13.50 3.99
N LYS A 93 -13.01 -14.68 3.45
CA LYS A 93 -12.27 -15.93 3.69
C LYS A 93 -10.83 -15.90 3.19
N VAL A 94 -10.62 -15.21 2.07
CA VAL A 94 -9.30 -14.98 1.48
C VAL A 94 -8.94 -13.53 1.79
N PRO A 95 -8.18 -13.24 2.86
CA PRO A 95 -7.92 -11.88 3.28
C PRO A 95 -6.94 -11.14 2.37
N TRP A 96 -6.25 -11.86 1.49
CA TRP A 96 -5.25 -11.30 0.61
C TRP A 96 -5.44 -11.71 -0.85
N THR A 97 -5.38 -10.75 -1.77
CA THR A 97 -5.37 -10.98 -3.22
C THR A 97 -4.11 -10.36 -3.81
N TYR A 98 -3.39 -11.12 -4.63
CA TYR A 98 -2.13 -10.70 -5.26
C TYR A 98 -2.05 -11.20 -6.69
N THR A 99 -1.70 -10.30 -7.61
CA THR A 99 -1.35 -10.61 -9.00
C THR A 99 -0.28 -9.63 -9.44
N ASP A 100 0.75 -10.10 -10.16
CA ASP A 100 1.77 -9.23 -10.76
C ASP A 100 2.40 -8.26 -9.75
N VAL A 101 2.81 -8.76 -8.59
CA VAL A 101 3.50 -7.97 -7.57
C VAL A 101 4.70 -8.72 -7.02
N GLU A 102 5.72 -7.96 -6.64
CA GLU A 102 6.97 -8.48 -6.08
C GLU A 102 7.43 -7.65 -4.89
N GLY A 103 7.94 -8.32 -3.86
CA GLY A 103 8.35 -7.66 -2.63
C GLY A 103 8.74 -8.60 -1.52
N ILE A 104 8.83 -8.08 -0.31
CA ILE A 104 9.15 -8.84 0.89
C ILE A 104 8.27 -8.43 2.06
N THR A 105 8.05 -9.35 2.99
CA THR A 105 7.41 -9.03 4.27
C THR A 105 8.29 -9.43 5.45
N SER A 106 8.05 -8.85 6.63
CA SER A 106 8.68 -9.28 7.88
C SER A 106 7.80 -8.98 9.08
N GLY A 107 7.37 -10.01 9.81
CA GLY A 107 6.54 -9.82 11.01
C GLY A 107 5.16 -9.23 10.67
N VAL A 108 4.50 -9.81 9.66
CA VAL A 108 3.16 -9.42 9.21
C VAL A 108 2.15 -10.48 9.62
N SER A 109 1.07 -10.05 10.27
CA SER A 109 -0.06 -10.92 10.68
C SER A 109 -1.38 -10.34 10.19
N PRO A 110 -2.25 -11.12 9.51
CA PRO A 110 -2.08 -12.53 9.12
C PRO A 110 -1.01 -12.69 8.03
N ARG A 111 -0.44 -13.91 7.91
CA ARG A 111 0.67 -14.16 6.98
C ARG A 111 0.28 -13.85 5.51
N PRO A 112 1.11 -13.10 4.77
CA PRO A 112 0.98 -12.87 3.32
C PRO A 112 1.18 -14.14 2.47
N CYS A 113 0.96 -14.06 1.15
CA CYS A 113 1.26 -15.17 0.23
C CYS A 113 2.73 -15.21 -0.19
N ASP A 114 3.10 -16.23 -0.98
CA ASP A 114 4.49 -16.48 -1.40
C ASP A 114 5.07 -15.44 -2.37
N LEU A 115 4.25 -14.60 -3.01
CA LEU A 115 4.74 -13.45 -3.79
C LEU A 115 5.34 -12.34 -2.90
N LEU A 116 5.04 -12.36 -1.60
CA LEU A 116 5.59 -11.45 -0.61
C LEU A 116 6.20 -12.26 0.55
N PRO A 117 7.29 -13.00 0.30
CA PRO A 117 7.88 -13.93 1.25
C PRO A 117 8.22 -13.25 2.57
N ASP A 118 7.82 -13.90 3.67
CA ASP A 118 8.17 -13.47 5.01
C ASP A 118 9.65 -13.79 5.29
N GLN A 119 10.42 -12.74 5.48
CA GLN A 119 11.84 -12.75 5.79
C GLN A 119 12.11 -13.10 7.27
N GLY A 120 11.05 -13.28 8.07
CA GLY A 120 11.09 -13.63 9.48
C GLY A 120 11.32 -12.42 10.38
N GLN A 121 11.06 -12.58 11.68
CA GLN A 121 11.11 -11.50 12.68
C GLN A 121 12.49 -10.85 12.85
N LYS A 122 13.58 -11.55 12.48
CA LYS A 122 14.94 -11.00 12.57
C LYS A 122 15.20 -9.88 11.54
N LYS A 123 14.34 -9.75 10.54
CA LYS A 123 14.44 -8.77 9.44
C LYS A 123 13.33 -7.70 9.50
N ILE A 124 12.78 -7.39 10.67
CA ILE A 124 11.77 -6.32 10.84
C ILE A 124 12.31 -4.93 10.42
N THR A 125 13.63 -4.77 10.33
CA THR A 125 14.29 -3.57 9.79
C THR A 125 14.49 -3.60 8.26
N ALA A 126 14.00 -4.61 7.54
CA ALA A 126 14.30 -4.79 6.11
C ALA A 126 13.66 -3.75 5.17
N CYS A 127 12.60 -3.06 5.60
CA CYS A 127 12.09 -1.94 4.81
C CYS A 127 12.97 -0.72 5.05
N ASP A 128 13.66 -0.30 4.00
CA ASP A 128 14.61 0.82 4.00
C ASP A 128 13.85 2.15 4.02
N PHE A 129 13.49 2.58 5.23
CA PHE A 129 12.95 3.92 5.43
C PHE A 129 14.10 4.95 5.47
N PRO A 130 13.89 6.17 4.95
CA PRO A 130 14.90 7.24 4.99
C PRO A 130 15.40 7.46 6.42
N ALA A 131 16.72 7.42 6.60
CA ALA A 131 17.36 7.65 7.89
C ALA A 131 17.18 9.10 8.35
N GLU A 132 17.16 10.04 7.40
CA GLU A 132 16.90 11.45 7.68
C GLU A 132 15.39 11.77 7.59
N PRO A 133 14.87 12.58 8.51
CA PRO A 133 13.47 12.99 8.48
C PRO A 133 13.20 13.86 7.24
N LEU A 134 12.37 13.33 6.33
CA LEU A 134 11.78 14.06 5.20
C LEU A 134 11.13 15.38 5.63
N SER A 135 11.01 16.33 4.71
CA SER A 135 10.42 17.66 4.95
C SER A 135 9.02 17.58 5.60
N ILE A 136 8.19 16.62 5.17
CA ILE A 136 6.84 16.39 5.72
C ILE A 136 6.85 16.04 7.21
N ASN A 137 7.91 15.40 7.72
CA ASN A 137 8.04 15.06 9.14
C ASN A 137 8.24 16.30 10.03
N ARG A 138 8.56 17.46 9.44
CA ARG A 138 8.73 18.73 10.14
C ARG A 138 7.46 19.59 10.12
N VAL A 139 6.42 19.16 9.40
CA VAL A 139 5.15 19.89 9.30
C VAL A 139 4.37 19.72 10.60
N VAL A 140 4.03 20.85 11.23
CA VAL A 140 3.18 20.88 12.43
C VAL A 140 1.72 21.00 11.99
N LEU A 141 0.94 19.95 12.23
CA LEU A 141 -0.50 19.97 11.97
C LEU A 141 -1.22 20.82 13.01
N LYS A 142 -2.14 21.67 12.55
CA LYS A 142 -3.05 22.43 13.42
C LYS A 142 -4.37 21.66 13.55
N ASN A 143 -4.88 21.53 14.77
CA ASN A 143 -6.19 20.94 14.99
C ASN A 143 -7.28 21.98 14.77
N CYS A 144 -8.28 21.62 13.97
CA CYS A 144 -9.50 22.38 13.80
C CYS A 144 -10.66 21.62 14.46
N THR A 145 -11.55 22.34 15.14
CA THR A 145 -12.77 21.77 15.74
C THR A 145 -13.99 22.45 15.12
N TYR A 146 -15.00 21.66 14.74
CA TYR A 146 -16.32 22.20 14.38
C TYR A 146 -17.38 21.62 15.31
N ARG A 147 -18.45 22.38 15.55
CA ARG A 147 -19.60 21.93 16.33
C ARG A 147 -20.70 21.45 15.38
N VAL A 148 -21.18 20.23 15.59
CA VAL A 148 -22.43 19.76 14.97
C VAL A 148 -23.56 20.25 15.85
N ASN A 149 -24.35 21.21 15.37
CA ASN A 149 -25.65 21.47 15.98
C ASN A 149 -26.62 20.42 15.44
N HIS A 150 -27.02 19.46 16.27
CA HIS A 150 -28.16 18.61 15.97
C HIS A 150 -29.44 19.46 16.10
N MET A 151 -30.18 19.61 15.00
CA MET A 151 -31.56 20.10 15.00
C MET A 151 -32.51 18.93 15.20
#